data_AF-A0A3D0NH61-F1
#
_entry.id   AF-A0A3D0NH61-F1
#
_cell.length_a   1.000
_cell.length_b   1.000
_cell.length_c   1.000
_cell.angle_alpha   90.00
_cell.angle_beta   90.00
_cell.angle_gamma   90.00
#
_symmetry.space_group_name_H-M   'P 1'
#
loop_
_entity.id
_entity.type
_entity.pdbx_description
1 polymer ?
#
loop_
_entity_poly.entity_id
_entity_poly.type
_entity_poly.pdbx_seq_one_letter_code
_entity_poly.pdbx_strand_id
1 'polypeptide(L)' 'AEEFRAVIILREIEGCDYETIGGILQINPGTVRSRLHRGRMQLREKLLPLFKDSSAP' A
#
# COMPACT_ATOMS: atom_id res chain seq x y z
N ALA A 1 -10.30 1.55 -3.53
CA ALA A 1 -9.20 1.08 -4.43
C ALA A 1 -8.09 2.12 -4.55
N GLU A 2 -8.41 3.38 -4.85
CA GLU A 2 -7.44 4.48 -4.95
C GLU A 2 -6.85 4.91 -3.60
N GLU A 3 -7.68 4.93 -2.55
CA GLU A 3 -7.26 5.23 -1.17
C GLU A 3 -6.17 4.29 -0.61
N PHE A 4 -6.07 3.05 -1.08
CA PHE A 4 -5.02 2.11 -0.68
C PHE A 4 -3.73 2.33 -1.46
N ARG A 5 -3.86 2.69 -2.75
CA ARG A 5 -2.73 3.03 -3.60
C ARG A 5 -2.01 4.26 -3.08
N ALA A 6 -2.75 5.31 -2.73
CA ALA A 6 -2.18 6.55 -2.22
C ALA A 6 -1.30 6.32 -0.97
N VAL A 7 -1.81 5.59 0.03
CA VAL A 7 -1.03 5.30 1.25
C VAL A 7 0.19 4.42 0.97
N ILE A 8 0.11 3.48 0.03
CA ILE A 8 1.26 2.65 -0.37
C ILE A 8 2.34 3.49 -1.05
N ILE A 9 1.97 4.33 -2.02
CA ILE A 9 2.93 5.18 -2.73
C ILE A 9 3.63 6.10 -1.74
N LEU A 10 2.87 6.82 -0.92
CA LEU A 10 3.45 7.76 0.04
C LEU A 10 4.35 7.06 1.06
N ARG A 11 4.03 5.81 1.46
CA ARG A 11 4.85 5.09 2.44
C ARG A 11 6.07 4.39 1.85
N GLU A 12 5.88 3.63 0.78
CA GLU A 12 6.90 2.70 0.25
C GLU A 12 7.77 3.36 -0.83
N ILE A 13 7.26 4.37 -1.53
CA ILE A 13 7.98 5.08 -2.59
C ILE A 13 8.52 6.41 -2.07
N GLU A 14 7.66 7.24 -1.49
CA GLU A 14 8.05 8.56 -0.99
C GLU A 14 8.67 8.52 0.43
N GLY A 15 8.52 7.40 1.14
CA GLY A 15 9.14 7.21 2.47
C GLY A 15 8.47 7.97 3.62
N CYS A 16 7.31 8.59 3.41
CA CYS A 16 6.61 9.38 4.43
C CYS A 16 6.22 8.54 5.65
N ASP A 17 6.24 9.15 6.85
CA ASP A 17 5.71 8.53 8.07
C ASP A 17 4.17 8.63 8.17
N TYR A 18 3.58 7.97 9.17
CA TYR A 18 2.12 7.85 9.25
C TYR A 18 1.42 9.17 9.58
N GLU A 19 2.08 10.05 10.35
CA GLU A 19 1.58 11.38 10.67
C GLU A 19 1.55 12.26 9.42
N THR A 20 2.64 12.28 8.65
CA THR A 20 2.76 13.02 7.39
C THR A 20 1.72 12.55 6.36
N ILE A 21 1.56 11.23 6.20
CA ILE A 21 0.55 10.66 5.30
C ILE A 21 -0.86 11.05 5.75
N GLY A 22 -1.11 11.02 7.07
CA GLY A 22 -2.39 11.43 7.65
C GLY A 22 -2.72 12.89 7.33
N GLY A 23 -1.72 13.77 7.47
CA GLY A 23 -1.84 15.18 7.09
C GLY A 23 -2.11 15.39 5.59
N ILE A 24 -1.36 14.71 4.71
CA ILE A 24 -1.55 14.83 3.25
C ILE A 24 -2.95 14.36 2.83
N LEU A 25 -3.40 13.23 3.35
CA LEU A 25 -4.66 12.59 2.95
C LEU A 25 -5.87 13.01 3.81
N GLN A 26 -5.66 13.89 4.79
CA GLN A 26 -6.69 14.35 5.73
C GLN A 26 -7.39 13.19 6.45
N ILE A 27 -6.61 12.23 6.94
CA ILE A 27 -7.08 11.06 7.70
C ILE A 27 -6.22 10.81 8.93
N ASN A 28 -6.78 10.14 9.92
CA ASN A 28 -6.06 9.81 11.14
C ASN A 28 -4.93 8.80 10.88
N PRO A 29 -3.80 8.83 11.62
CA PRO A 29 -2.69 7.87 11.49
C PRO A 29 -3.12 6.40 11.65
N GLY A 30 -4.12 6.11 12.49
CA GLY A 30 -4.72 4.77 12.60
C GLY A 30 -5.41 4.30 11.31
N THR A 31 -6.04 5.22 10.57
CA THR A 31 -6.61 4.95 9.25
C THR A 31 -5.51 4.69 8.22
N VAL A 32 -4.39 5.42 8.28
CA VAL A 32 -3.20 5.15 7.45
C VAL A 32 -2.71 3.71 7.66
N ARG A 33 -2.53 3.30 8.93
CA ARG A 33 -2.08 1.94 9.28
C ARG A 33 -3.02 0.86 8.73
N SER A 34 -4.34 1.02 8.94
CA SER A 34 -5.32 0.03 8.47
C SER A 34 -5.45 -0.01 6.94
N ARG A 35 -5.37 1.14 6.26
CA ARG A 35 -5.34 1.22 4.79
C ARG A 35 -4.06 0.61 4.21
N LEU A 36 -2.90 0.83 4.82
CA LEU A 36 -1.63 0.21 4.41
C LEU A 36 -1.69 -1.32 4.50
N HIS A 37 -2.17 -1.85 5.62
CA HIS A 37 -2.30 -3.29 5.81
C HIS A 37 -3.19 -3.91 4.72
N ARG A 38 -4.41 -3.37 4.53
CA ARG A 38 -5.34 -3.86 3.50
C ARG A 38 -4.79 -3.69 2.09
N GLY A 39 -4.14 -2.56 1.80
CA GLY A 39 -3.49 -2.30 0.53
C GLY A 39 -2.42 -3.33 0.19
N ARG A 40 -1.54 -3.66 1.16
CA ARG A 40 -0.48 -4.66 0.98
C ARG A 40 -1.06 -6.06 0.72
N MET A 41 -2.14 -6.44 1.41
CA MET A 41 -2.81 -7.71 1.17
C MET A 41 -3.38 -7.79 -0.26
N GLN A 42 -4.09 -6.75 -0.71
CA GLN A 42 -4.62 -6.69 -2.07
C GLN A 42 -3.51 -6.66 -3.13
N LEU A 43 -2.40 -5.96 -2.87
CA LEU A 43 -1.28 -5.93 -3.78
C LEU A 43 -0.63 -7.32 -3.88
N ARG A 44 -0.43 -8.00 -2.76
CA ARG A 44 0.10 -9.37 -2.73
C ARG A 44 -0.77 -10.32 -3.55
N GLU A 45 -2.09 -10.28 -3.37
CA GLU A 45 -3.02 -11.13 -4.13
C GLU A 45 -2.94 -10.89 -5.64
N LYS A 46 -2.74 -9.64 -6.06
CA LYS A 46 -2.60 -9.28 -7.49
C LYS A 46 -1.26 -9.66 -8.09
N LEU A 47 -0.19 -9.60 -7.29
CA LEU A 47 1.15 -9.93 -7.75
C LEU A 47 1.42 -11.44 -7.72
N LEU A 48 0.77 -12.20 -6.83
CA LEU A 48 1.01 -13.63 -6.66
C LEU A 48 0.89 -14.44 -7.97
N PRO A 49 -0.12 -14.21 -8.85
CA PRO A 49 -0.19 -14.90 -10.14
C PRO A 49 0.98 -14.56 -11.07
N LEU A 50 1.44 -13.30 -11.08
CA LEU A 50 2.50 -12.85 -11.99
C LEU A 50 3.86 -13.50 -11.67
N PHE A 51 4.08 -13.83 -10.39
CA PHE A 51 5.30 -14.53 -9.96
C PHE A 51 5.25 -16.04 -10.16
N LYS A 52 4.07 -16.64 -10.45
CA LYS A 52 3.95 -18.07 -10.76
C LYS A 52 4.43 -18.42 -12.17
N ASP A 53 4.52 -17.44 -13.06
CA ASP A 53 4.97 -17.62 -14.44
C ASP A 53 6.50 -17.44 -14.61
N SER A 54 7.21 -17.03 -13.55
CA SER A 54 8.66 -16.79 -13.57
C SER A 54 9.51 -18.04 -13.31
N SER A 55 8.91 -19.23 -13.29
CA SER A 55 9.61 -20.52 -13.17
C SER A 55 9.27 -21.49 -14.30
N ALA A 56 9.03 -20.98 -15.52
CA ALA A 56 9.15 -21.79 -16.72
C ALA A 56 10.65 -21.93 -17.07
N PRO A 57 11.18 -23.15 -17.27
CA PRO A 57 12.56 -23.37 -17.69
C PRO A 57 12.85 -22.78 -19.09
#